data_AF-A0A7Z1A4X1-F1
#
_entry.id   AF-A0A7Z1A4X1-F1
#
_cell.length_a   1.000
_cell.length_b   1.000
_cell.length_c   1.000
_cell.angle_alpha   90.00
_cell.angle_beta   90.00
_cell.angle_gamma   90.00
#
_symmetry.space_group_name_H-M   'P 1'
#
loop_
_entity.id
_entity.type
_entity.pdbx_description
1 polymer ?
#
loop_
_entity_poly.entity_id
_entity_poly.type
_entity_poly.pdbx_seq_one_letter_code
_entity_poly.pdbx_strand_id
1 'polypeptide(L)'
;MSVTTSYKNSKIGRNVLFDAMVEAGVQAGYPRTDDLNGYQQEGFGPMDRTVTPKGRCSSTARGYLDMAKHRPNLTIKTHAVTDKVLFSGKRAIGVQYLQGNDKNPITVHANREVIISSGVIASPQILQRSGVGPKALLDEFGIGAVQDLPGVGENLQDHLEMYLQYECKRPVSLYPALKWYNQPAIGAEWLFMGTGIGASNQFEAGGFIRSRPEFEWPNIQYHFLPVALNYNGTKMAPTPSMSLMRLCVITPKLPITLLVVARWVMMRWRWLMDKVASKA
;
A
#
# COMPACT_ATOMS: atom_id res chain seq x y z
N MET A 1 -8.65 -13.05 24.74
CA MET A 1 -9.63 -11.96 24.60
C MET A 1 -9.89 -11.76 23.12
N SER A 2 -10.92 -12.41 22.59
CA SER A 2 -11.35 -12.27 21.20
C SER A 2 -12.03 -10.91 21.04
N VAL A 3 -11.51 -10.06 20.15
CA VAL A 3 -12.23 -8.85 19.73
C VAL A 3 -13.25 -9.28 18.69
N THR A 4 -14.34 -9.89 19.15
CA THR A 4 -15.49 -10.22 18.31
C THR A 4 -16.34 -8.96 18.21
N THR A 5 -16.10 -8.13 17.17
CA THR A 5 -16.96 -6.98 16.91
C THR A 5 -18.22 -7.46 16.21
N SER A 6 -19.25 -7.81 16.99
CA SER A 6 -20.57 -8.22 16.52
C SER A 6 -21.17 -7.20 15.55
N TYR A 7 -21.60 -7.68 14.37
CA TYR A 7 -22.19 -6.94 13.25
C TYR A 7 -23.59 -6.35 13.54
N LYS A 8 -24.13 -6.50 14.75
CA LYS A 8 -25.52 -6.11 15.06
C LYS A 8 -25.77 -4.64 15.42
N ASN A 9 -24.76 -3.77 15.38
CA ASN A 9 -24.96 -2.34 15.55
C ASN A 9 -24.41 -1.60 14.34
N SER A 10 -25.30 -1.07 13.50
CA SER A 10 -24.94 -0.01 12.55
C SER A 10 -24.24 1.10 13.34
N LYS A 11 -22.92 1.21 13.21
CA LYS A 11 -22.17 2.32 13.81
C LYS A 11 -22.82 3.61 13.31
N ILE A 12 -23.32 4.43 14.23
CA ILE A 12 -23.86 5.76 13.94
C ILE A 12 -22.82 6.49 13.06
N GLY A 13 -23.22 6.92 11.86
CA GLY A 13 -22.33 7.57 10.88
C GLY A 13 -21.84 6.70 9.71
N ARG A 14 -22.28 5.45 9.57
CA ARG A 14 -21.94 4.60 8.41
C ARG A 14 -22.74 5.00 7.16
N ASN A 15 -22.07 5.12 6.01
CA ASN A 15 -22.72 5.48 4.76
C ASN A 15 -23.66 4.36 4.28
N VAL A 16 -24.91 4.70 3.96
CA VAL A 16 -25.96 3.75 3.49
C VAL A 16 -25.57 2.94 2.26
N LEU A 17 -24.61 3.42 1.47
CA LEU A 17 -24.11 2.73 0.28
C LEU A 17 -23.31 1.47 0.62
N PHE A 18 -22.70 1.38 1.82
CA PHE A 18 -22.00 0.17 2.23
C PHE A 18 -22.95 -1.01 2.42
N ASP A 19 -24.08 -0.79 3.11
CA ASP A 19 -25.09 -1.82 3.31
C ASP A 19 -25.77 -2.21 1.99
N ALA A 20 -26.03 -1.22 1.13
CA ALA A 20 -26.57 -1.46 -0.21
C ALA A 20 -25.63 -2.33 -1.08
N MET A 21 -24.31 -2.15 -0.96
CA MET A 21 -23.33 -2.96 -1.69
C MET A 21 -23.30 -4.41 -1.19
N VAL A 22 -23.30 -4.62 0.13
CA VAL A 22 -23.35 -5.97 0.71
C VAL A 22 -24.64 -6.68 0.30
N GLU A 23 -25.77 -5.99 0.36
CA GLU A 23 -27.07 -6.54 -0.04
C GLU A 23 -27.11 -6.88 -1.53
N ALA A 24 -26.52 -6.05 -2.40
CA ALA A 24 -26.40 -6.37 -3.82
C ALA A 24 -25.56 -7.62 -4.07
N GLY A 25 -24.49 -7.84 -3.28
CA GLY A 25 -23.70 -9.07 -3.33
C GLY A 25 -24.52 -10.32 -2.95
N VAL A 26 -25.38 -10.19 -1.94
CA VAL A 26 -26.31 -11.26 -1.53
C VAL A 26 -27.34 -11.56 -2.61
N GLN A 27 -27.94 -10.52 -3.21
CA GLN A 27 -28.88 -10.67 -4.32
C GLN A 27 -28.24 -11.28 -5.57
N ALA A 28 -26.94 -11.09 -5.77
CA ALA A 28 -26.16 -11.73 -6.81
C ALA A 28 -25.85 -13.22 -6.53
N GLY A 29 -26.29 -13.76 -5.38
CA GLY A 29 -26.15 -15.17 -5.01
C GLY A 29 -24.91 -15.50 -4.18
N TYR A 30 -24.15 -14.50 -3.71
CA TYR A 30 -23.01 -14.71 -2.84
C TYR A 30 -23.41 -14.65 -1.36
N PRO A 31 -22.73 -15.38 -0.47
CA PRO A 31 -23.07 -15.34 0.94
C PRO A 31 -22.71 -13.99 1.59
N ARG A 32 -23.43 -13.65 2.65
CA ARG A 32 -23.02 -12.58 3.57
C ARG A 32 -21.97 -13.13 4.54
N THR A 33 -20.95 -12.34 4.86
CA THR A 33 -20.02 -12.64 5.96
C THR A 33 -19.92 -11.45 6.90
N ASP A 34 -19.81 -11.72 8.20
CA ASP A 34 -19.59 -10.70 9.22
C ASP A 34 -18.09 -10.39 9.41
N ASP A 35 -17.22 -11.24 8.87
CA ASP A 35 -15.76 -11.13 8.95
C ASP A 35 -15.11 -11.74 7.70
N LEU A 36 -14.69 -10.87 6.77
CA LEU A 36 -13.99 -11.26 5.54
C LEU A 36 -12.61 -11.89 5.81
N ASN A 37 -12.05 -11.73 7.01
CA ASN A 37 -10.78 -12.33 7.44
C ASN A 37 -10.99 -13.55 8.36
N GLY A 38 -12.24 -13.91 8.61
CA GLY A 38 -12.63 -14.99 9.52
C GLY A 38 -12.65 -16.35 8.83
N TYR A 39 -13.38 -17.30 9.43
CA TYR A 39 -13.49 -18.67 8.93
C TYR A 39 -14.01 -18.75 7.49
N GLN A 40 -14.94 -17.88 7.12
CA GLN A 40 -15.51 -17.81 5.78
C GLN A 40 -15.10 -16.50 5.09
N GLN A 41 -14.06 -16.59 4.26
CA GLN A 41 -13.61 -15.46 3.45
C GLN A 41 -14.54 -15.16 2.27
N GLU A 42 -15.05 -16.18 1.58
CA GLU A 42 -15.93 -15.99 0.41
C GLU A 42 -17.27 -15.36 0.83
N GLY A 43 -17.62 -14.25 0.18
CA GLY A 43 -18.84 -13.49 0.45
C GLY A 43 -18.64 -11.98 0.48
N PHE A 44 -19.70 -11.27 0.82
CA PHE A 44 -19.72 -9.81 0.98
C PHE A 44 -19.96 -9.41 2.43
N GLY A 45 -19.26 -8.39 2.90
CA GLY A 45 -19.22 -8.05 4.32
C GLY A 45 -18.49 -6.76 4.66
N PRO A 46 -18.38 -6.44 5.96
CA PRO A 46 -17.61 -5.30 6.45
C PRO A 46 -16.10 -5.54 6.23
N MET A 47 -15.37 -4.47 5.93
CA MET A 47 -13.91 -4.49 5.86
C MET A 47 -13.29 -3.81 7.06
N ASP A 48 -12.28 -4.47 7.64
CA ASP A 48 -11.48 -3.91 8.72
C ASP A 48 -10.53 -2.82 8.22
N ARG A 49 -10.20 -1.90 9.14
CA ARG A 49 -9.26 -0.82 8.90
C ARG A 49 -8.26 -0.70 10.04
N THR A 50 -7.01 -0.38 9.70
CA THR A 50 -5.91 -0.29 10.65
C THR A 50 -5.86 1.09 11.31
N VAL A 51 -6.79 1.34 12.24
CA VAL A 51 -6.90 2.60 13.00
C VAL A 51 -6.94 2.34 14.50
N THR A 52 -6.44 3.30 15.27
CA THR A 52 -6.52 3.26 16.74
C THR A 52 -7.95 3.57 17.21
N PRO A 53 -8.31 3.27 18.47
CA PRO A 53 -9.62 3.64 19.03
C PRO A 53 -9.95 5.14 18.97
N LYS A 54 -8.94 6.01 18.80
CA LYS A 54 -9.09 7.46 18.63
C LYS A 54 -9.01 7.91 17.16
N GLY A 55 -9.32 7.04 16.21
CA GLY A 55 -9.42 7.39 14.78
C GLY A 55 -8.11 7.76 14.09
N ARG A 56 -6.95 7.47 14.71
CA ARG A 56 -5.63 7.71 14.10
C ARG A 56 -5.14 6.50 13.34
N CYS A 57 -4.47 6.71 12.20
CA CYS A 57 -3.79 5.64 11.46
C CYS A 57 -2.81 4.89 12.39
N SER A 58 -2.92 3.55 12.40
CA SER A 58 -2.05 2.67 13.19
C SER A 58 -0.99 2.06 12.28
N SER A 59 0.09 2.80 12.01
CA SER A 59 1.22 2.32 11.21
C SER A 59 2.11 1.34 12.01
N THR A 60 2.93 0.56 11.32
CA THR A 60 3.93 -0.32 11.95
C THR A 60 4.92 0.46 12.82
N ALA A 61 5.32 1.66 12.40
CA ALA A 61 6.15 2.55 13.20
C ALA A 61 5.47 2.93 14.54
N ARG A 62 4.16 3.24 14.51
CA ARG A 62 3.41 3.54 15.73
C ARG A 62 3.21 2.31 16.61
N GLY A 63 2.90 1.16 16.00
CA GLY A 63 2.66 -0.09 16.73
C GLY A 63 3.89 -0.67 17.39
N TYR A 64 5.06 -0.58 16.74
CA TYR A 64 6.30 -1.22 17.20
C TYR A 64 7.38 -0.22 17.62
N LEU A 65 7.68 0.78 16.79
CA LEU A 65 8.82 1.67 17.01
C LEU A 65 8.53 2.76 18.05
N ASP A 66 7.32 3.30 18.15
CA ASP A 66 7.01 4.32 19.17
C ASP A 66 7.22 3.78 20.59
N MET A 67 6.98 2.48 20.81
CA MET A 67 7.26 1.80 22.09
C MET A 67 8.74 1.48 22.28
N ALA A 68 9.45 1.15 21.20
CA ALA A 68 10.83 0.67 21.27
C ALA A 68 11.90 1.77 21.16
N LYS A 69 11.59 2.92 20.55
CA LYS A 69 12.56 3.98 20.18
C LYS A 69 13.28 4.62 21.36
N HIS A 70 12.75 4.47 22.57
CA HIS A 70 13.36 4.99 23.80
C HIS A 70 14.42 4.05 24.40
N ARG A 71 14.53 2.82 23.88
CA ARG A 71 15.50 1.84 24.40
C ARG A 71 16.93 2.26 24.00
N PRO A 72 17.91 2.24 24.93
CA PRO A 72 19.27 2.71 24.64
C PRO A 72 20.03 1.85 23.63
N ASN A 73 19.56 0.61 23.37
CA ASN A 73 20.16 -0.32 22.42
C ASN A 73 19.53 -0.25 21.01
N LEU A 74 18.66 0.72 20.73
CA LEU A 74 18.06 0.93 19.41
C LEU A 74 18.43 2.30 18.86
N THR A 75 19.12 2.32 17.72
CA THR A 75 19.38 3.54 16.96
C THR A 75 18.51 3.59 15.72
N ILE A 76 17.73 4.65 15.56
CA ILE A 76 16.91 4.90 14.37
C ILE A 76 17.53 6.04 13.57
N LYS A 77 17.86 5.77 12.30
CA LYS A 77 18.32 6.79 11.34
C LYS A 77 17.22 7.02 10.31
N THR A 78 16.64 8.22 10.31
CA THR A 78 15.68 8.66 9.29
C THR A 78 16.41 9.40 8.16
N HIS A 79 15.76 9.55 7.01
CA HIS A 79 16.36 10.15 5.82
C HIS A 79 17.67 9.47 5.40
N ALA A 80 17.77 8.17 5.63
CA ALA A 80 18.94 7.34 5.34
C ALA A 80 18.58 6.36 4.21
N VAL A 81 18.98 6.65 2.98
CA VAL A 81 18.69 5.81 1.81
C VAL A 81 19.80 4.78 1.65
N THR A 82 19.51 3.50 1.88
CA THR A 82 20.48 2.42 1.71
C THR A 82 20.92 2.28 0.27
N ASP A 83 22.23 2.35 0.03
CA ASP A 83 22.83 2.14 -1.28
C ASP A 83 23.12 0.66 -1.52
N LYS A 84 23.94 0.03 -0.68
CA LYS A 84 24.32 -1.39 -0.79
C LYS A 84 24.70 -2.02 0.54
N VAL A 85 24.69 -3.34 0.57
CA VAL A 85 25.28 -4.19 1.61
C VAL A 85 26.77 -4.38 1.31
N LEU A 86 27.57 -4.42 2.37
CA LEU A 86 29.01 -4.69 2.31
C LEU A 86 29.28 -6.14 2.65
N PHE A 87 30.19 -6.76 1.91
CA PHE A 87 30.55 -8.17 2.06
C PHE A 87 32.04 -8.38 2.31
N SER A 88 32.37 -9.39 3.11
CA SER A 88 33.69 -10.02 3.19
C SER A 88 33.52 -11.48 2.77
N GLY A 89 33.99 -11.82 1.56
CA GLY A 89 33.61 -13.07 0.90
C GLY A 89 32.08 -13.15 0.75
N LYS A 90 31.46 -14.18 1.35
CA LYS A 90 30.00 -14.35 1.38
C LYS A 90 29.31 -13.81 2.63
N ARG A 91 30.06 -13.24 3.59
CA ARG A 91 29.50 -12.72 4.84
C ARG A 91 29.14 -11.24 4.69
N ALA A 92 27.89 -10.89 4.97
CA ALA A 92 27.49 -9.49 5.11
C ALA A 92 28.12 -8.89 6.38
N ILE A 93 28.78 -7.74 6.25
CA ILE A 93 29.53 -7.07 7.33
C ILE A 93 29.04 -5.65 7.65
N GLY A 94 28.05 -5.15 6.91
CA GLY A 94 27.54 -3.80 7.08
C GLY A 94 26.73 -3.31 5.90
N VAL A 95 26.38 -2.02 5.93
CA VAL A 95 25.68 -1.33 4.84
C VAL A 95 26.28 0.04 4.60
N GLN A 96 26.10 0.54 3.38
CA GLN A 96 26.32 1.93 3.00
C GLN A 96 24.98 2.61 2.75
N TYR A 97 24.84 3.84 3.22
CA TYR A 97 23.64 4.65 3.00
C TYR A 97 23.98 6.13 2.78
N LEU A 98 23.08 6.85 2.12
CA LEU A 98 23.16 8.30 1.91
C LEU A 98 22.24 9.01 2.93
N GLN A 99 22.74 10.06 3.57
CA GLN A 99 21.99 10.81 4.60
C GLN A 99 21.45 12.12 4.04
N GLY A 100 20.13 12.28 4.03
CA GLY A 100 19.47 13.47 3.50
C GLY A 100 19.79 13.70 2.03
N ASN A 101 20.37 14.87 1.72
CA ASN A 101 20.81 15.25 0.37
C ASN A 101 22.31 15.05 0.16
N ASP A 102 23.03 14.47 1.13
CA ASP A 102 24.46 14.21 0.99
C ASP A 102 24.70 13.13 -0.08
N LYS A 103 25.75 13.33 -0.87
CA LYS A 103 26.21 12.39 -1.89
C LYS A 103 27.29 11.45 -1.36
N ASN A 104 27.88 11.76 -0.21
CA ASN A 104 28.90 10.94 0.42
C ASN A 104 28.23 9.79 1.20
N PRO A 105 28.54 8.52 0.87
CA PRO A 105 27.97 7.38 1.57
C PRO A 105 28.58 7.23 2.96
N ILE A 106 27.71 7.03 3.95
CA ILE A 106 28.08 6.66 5.32
C ILE A 106 28.09 5.13 5.41
N THR A 107 29.17 4.58 5.95
CA THR A 107 29.33 3.14 6.20
C THR A 107 29.01 2.82 7.65
N VAL A 108 28.19 1.79 7.89
CA VAL A 108 27.96 1.22 9.22
C VAL A 108 28.18 -0.29 9.19
N HIS A 109 28.92 -0.79 10.17
CA HIS A 109 29.26 -2.20 10.28
C HIS A 109 28.29 -2.95 11.20
N ALA A 110 28.06 -4.22 10.88
CA ALA A 110 27.21 -5.11 11.66
C ALA A 110 28.01 -6.29 12.19
N ASN A 111 27.95 -6.52 13.51
CA ASN A 111 28.67 -7.63 14.15
C ASN A 111 28.02 -9.00 13.91
N ARG A 112 26.69 -9.02 13.73
CA ARG A 112 25.89 -10.25 13.65
C ARG A 112 25.28 -10.40 12.26
N GLU A 113 24.31 -9.56 11.94
CA GLU A 113 23.44 -9.75 10.78
C GLU A 113 23.08 -8.41 10.12
N VAL A 114 22.77 -8.49 8.84
CA VAL A 114 22.17 -7.40 8.06
C VAL A 114 20.84 -7.91 7.51
N ILE A 115 19.75 -7.22 7.83
CA ILE A 115 18.39 -7.58 7.40
C ILE A 115 17.90 -6.52 6.43
N ILE A 116 17.54 -6.92 5.20
CA ILE A 116 16.97 -6.02 4.19
C ILE A 116 15.45 -6.07 4.30
N SER A 117 14.84 -4.94 4.65
CA SER A 117 13.39 -4.76 4.76
C SER A 117 12.90 -3.57 3.94
N SER A 118 13.48 -3.34 2.77
CA SER A 118 13.21 -2.18 1.91
C SER A 118 12.00 -2.36 0.97
N GLY A 119 11.23 -3.43 1.15
CA GLY A 119 10.05 -3.76 0.34
C GLY A 119 10.39 -4.38 -1.02
N VAL A 120 9.37 -4.91 -1.70
CA VAL A 120 9.52 -5.74 -2.92
C VAL A 120 10.19 -5.01 -4.09
N ILE A 121 10.12 -3.68 -4.12
CA ILE A 121 10.72 -2.87 -5.20
C ILE A 121 12.20 -2.55 -4.92
N ALA A 122 12.52 -2.09 -3.71
CA ALA A 122 13.87 -1.59 -3.42
C ALA A 122 14.82 -2.68 -2.90
N SER A 123 14.33 -3.71 -2.19
CA SER A 123 15.15 -4.83 -1.72
C SER A 123 15.96 -5.52 -2.83
N PRO A 124 15.36 -5.95 -3.97
CA PRO A 124 16.13 -6.59 -5.03
C PRO A 124 17.17 -5.64 -5.65
N GLN A 125 16.87 -4.34 -5.76
CA GLN A 125 17.84 -3.37 -6.27
C GLN A 125 19.04 -3.19 -5.34
N ILE A 126 18.82 -3.17 -4.03
CA ILE A 126 19.90 -3.12 -3.04
C ILE A 126 20.76 -4.37 -3.16
N LEU A 127 20.14 -5.56 -3.23
CA LEU A 127 20.85 -6.84 -3.39
C LEU A 127 21.70 -6.84 -4.67
N GLN A 128 21.13 -6.48 -5.81
CA GLN A 128 21.83 -6.44 -7.09
C GLN A 128 23.01 -5.46 -7.04
N ARG A 129 22.83 -4.23 -6.52
CA ARG A 129 23.94 -3.27 -6.30
C ARG A 129 25.01 -3.76 -5.33
N SER A 130 24.68 -4.74 -4.49
CA SER A 130 25.60 -5.36 -3.54
C SER A 130 26.30 -6.60 -4.10
N GLY A 131 26.07 -6.96 -5.37
CA GLY A 131 26.63 -8.15 -6.02
C GLY A 131 25.83 -9.43 -5.81
N VAL A 132 24.56 -9.35 -5.37
CA VAL A 132 23.67 -10.49 -5.19
C VAL A 132 22.51 -10.38 -6.19
N GLY A 133 22.54 -11.20 -7.25
CA GLY A 133 21.53 -11.16 -8.29
C GLY A 133 21.97 -11.91 -9.56
N PRO A 134 21.23 -11.77 -10.68
CA PRO A 134 21.55 -12.47 -11.93
C PRO A 134 22.94 -12.06 -12.43
N LYS A 135 23.86 -13.01 -12.58
CA LYS A 135 25.26 -12.70 -12.95
C LYS A 135 25.38 -11.85 -14.22
N ALA A 136 24.61 -12.16 -15.27
CA ALA A 136 24.65 -11.40 -16.52
C ALA A 136 24.31 -9.91 -16.31
N LEU A 137 23.30 -9.62 -15.48
CA LEU A 137 22.92 -8.25 -15.12
C LEU A 137 24.01 -7.57 -14.30
N LEU A 138 24.59 -8.27 -13.33
CA LEU A 138 25.68 -7.73 -12.51
C LEU A 138 26.90 -7.37 -13.37
N ASP A 139 27.27 -8.24 -14.31
CA ASP A 139 28.38 -8.04 -15.23
C ASP A 139 28.14 -6.83 -16.15
N GLU A 140 26.90 -6.63 -16.65
CA GLU A 140 26.51 -5.47 -17.47
C GLU A 140 26.77 -4.13 -16.77
N PHE A 141 26.54 -4.07 -15.45
CA PHE A 141 26.77 -2.88 -14.64
C PHE A 141 28.16 -2.82 -13.99
N GLY A 142 29.06 -3.75 -14.32
CA GLY A 142 30.41 -3.81 -13.75
C GLY A 142 30.43 -4.09 -12.24
N ILE A 143 29.42 -4.78 -11.73
CA ILE A 143 29.28 -5.13 -10.31
C ILE A 143 29.87 -6.51 -10.08
N GLY A 144 30.87 -6.62 -9.20
CA GLY A 144 31.43 -7.90 -8.80
C GLY A 144 30.37 -8.80 -8.15
N ALA A 145 30.16 -10.00 -8.69
CA ALA A 145 29.22 -10.96 -8.15
C ALA A 145 29.72 -11.57 -6.84
N VAL A 146 28.98 -11.33 -5.76
CA VAL A 146 29.12 -12.04 -4.47
C VAL A 146 28.41 -13.39 -4.55
N GLN A 147 27.22 -13.40 -5.14
CA GLN A 147 26.44 -14.62 -5.35
C GLN A 147 25.53 -14.43 -6.57
N ASP A 148 25.63 -15.36 -7.52
CA ASP A 148 24.70 -15.45 -8.64
C ASP A 148 23.36 -16.03 -8.14
N LEU A 149 22.32 -15.20 -8.17
CA LEU A 149 20.95 -15.56 -7.82
C LEU A 149 19.99 -14.97 -8.86
N PRO A 150 19.64 -15.73 -9.92
CA PRO A 150 18.83 -15.21 -11.01
C PRO A 150 17.40 -14.83 -10.58
N GLY A 151 16.90 -15.35 -9.46
CA GLY A 151 15.57 -14.99 -8.94
C GLY A 151 15.48 -13.60 -8.29
N VAL A 152 16.60 -12.92 -8.03
CA VAL A 152 16.57 -11.58 -7.41
C VAL A 152 16.07 -10.56 -8.42
N GLY A 153 14.91 -9.97 -8.13
CA GLY A 153 14.23 -9.01 -9.02
C GLY A 153 13.14 -9.66 -9.88
N GLU A 154 13.03 -10.98 -9.87
CA GLU A 154 12.02 -11.73 -10.61
C GLU A 154 10.76 -11.99 -9.79
N ASN A 155 9.71 -12.49 -10.46
CA ASN A 155 8.47 -12.93 -9.84
C ASN A 155 7.79 -11.82 -9.00
N LEU A 156 7.82 -10.58 -9.50
CA LEU A 156 6.99 -9.52 -8.92
C LEU A 156 5.53 -9.92 -9.12
N GLN A 157 4.82 -9.92 -8.00
CA GLN A 157 3.39 -10.11 -7.93
C GLN A 157 2.78 -8.86 -7.30
N ASP A 158 1.73 -8.38 -7.93
CA ASP A 158 0.87 -7.32 -7.41
C ASP A 158 -0.56 -7.66 -7.83
N HIS A 159 -1.54 -7.10 -7.16
CA HIS A 159 -2.92 -7.33 -7.56
C HIS A 159 -3.32 -6.37 -8.68
N LEU A 160 -3.90 -6.92 -9.76
CA LEU A 160 -4.39 -6.11 -10.86
C LEU A 160 -5.77 -5.55 -10.53
N GLU A 161 -5.97 -4.26 -10.78
CA GLU A 161 -7.15 -3.55 -10.34
C GLU A 161 -7.89 -2.86 -11.47
N MET A 162 -9.22 -2.91 -11.40
CA MET A 162 -10.11 -2.13 -12.26
C MET A 162 -11.14 -1.37 -11.42
N TYR A 163 -11.56 -0.22 -11.95
CA TYR A 163 -12.47 0.70 -11.31
C TYR A 163 -13.78 0.77 -12.08
N LEU A 164 -14.90 0.48 -11.40
CA LEU A 164 -16.25 0.61 -11.93
C LEU A 164 -16.96 1.73 -11.18
N GLN A 165 -17.39 2.76 -11.90
CA GLN A 165 -18.02 3.94 -11.30
C GLN A 165 -19.48 4.06 -11.72
N TYR A 166 -20.37 4.29 -10.74
CA TYR A 166 -21.82 4.38 -10.96
C TYR A 166 -22.41 5.62 -10.31
N GLU A 167 -23.37 6.23 -11.00
CA GLU A 167 -24.14 7.35 -10.47
C GLU A 167 -25.25 6.89 -9.50
N CYS A 168 -25.36 7.58 -8.37
CA CYS A 168 -26.34 7.42 -7.33
C CYS A 168 -27.56 8.28 -7.66
N LYS A 169 -28.74 7.67 -7.61
CA LYS A 169 -30.03 8.39 -7.75
C LYS A 169 -30.33 9.37 -6.60
N ARG A 170 -29.56 9.31 -5.51
CA ARG A 170 -29.71 10.11 -4.29
C ARG A 170 -28.36 10.72 -3.90
N PRO A 171 -28.34 11.90 -3.24
CA PRO A 171 -27.10 12.57 -2.81
C PRO A 171 -26.52 11.92 -1.54
N VAL A 172 -26.19 10.63 -1.61
CA VAL A 172 -25.69 9.83 -0.47
C VAL A 172 -24.19 9.50 -0.55
N SER A 173 -23.51 10.00 -1.58
CA SER A 173 -22.05 9.85 -1.71
C SER A 173 -21.30 10.71 -0.69
N LEU A 174 -20.00 10.45 -0.52
CA LEU A 174 -19.11 11.31 0.27
C LEU A 174 -18.57 12.51 -0.51
N TYR A 175 -19.06 12.78 -1.73
CA TYR A 175 -18.64 13.95 -2.51
C TYR A 175 -18.68 15.28 -1.73
N PRO A 176 -19.70 15.58 -0.89
CA PRO A 176 -19.71 16.80 -0.10
C PRO A 176 -18.49 16.96 0.82
N ALA A 177 -17.93 15.86 1.35
CA ALA A 177 -16.76 15.89 2.23
C ALA A 177 -15.49 16.38 1.51
N LEU A 178 -15.47 16.31 0.17
CA LEU A 178 -14.33 16.71 -0.66
C LEU A 178 -14.34 18.20 -0.98
N LYS A 179 -15.44 18.91 -0.71
CA LYS A 179 -15.52 20.34 -0.92
C LYS A 179 -14.63 21.02 0.11
N TRP A 180 -13.71 21.87 -0.36
CA TRP A 180 -12.70 22.51 0.46
C TRP A 180 -13.27 23.22 1.70
N TYR A 181 -14.49 23.77 1.62
CA TYR A 181 -15.15 24.44 2.73
C TYR A 181 -15.73 23.49 3.80
N ASN A 182 -15.95 22.21 3.47
CA ASN A 182 -16.39 21.20 4.44
C ASN A 182 -15.21 20.51 5.14
N GLN A 183 -14.02 20.55 4.54
CA GLN A 183 -12.82 19.89 5.06
C GLN A 183 -12.35 20.42 6.43
N PRO A 184 -12.40 21.73 6.74
CA PRO A 184 -11.99 22.25 8.05
C PRO A 184 -12.78 21.64 9.22
N ALA A 185 -14.10 21.52 9.09
CA ALA A 185 -14.94 20.94 10.13
C ALA A 185 -14.65 19.45 10.32
N ILE A 186 -14.49 18.70 9.22
CA ILE A 186 -14.11 17.28 9.24
C ILE A 186 -12.74 17.09 9.91
N GLY A 187 -11.78 17.95 9.57
CA GLY A 187 -10.44 17.94 10.16
C GLY A 187 -10.47 18.25 11.65
N ALA A 188 -11.27 19.23 12.08
CA ALA A 188 -11.45 19.59 13.48
C ALA A 188 -12.08 18.44 14.29
N GLU A 189 -13.15 17.83 13.76
CA GLU A 189 -13.77 16.66 14.39
C GLU A 189 -12.76 15.52 14.56
N TRP A 190 -12.03 15.17 13.50
CA TRP A 190 -11.02 14.13 13.59
C TRP A 190 -9.90 14.47 14.57
N LEU A 191 -9.41 15.71 14.56
CA LEU A 191 -8.29 16.15 15.40
C LEU A 191 -8.63 16.12 16.88
N PHE A 192 -9.81 16.62 17.26
CA PHE A 192 -10.20 16.79 18.65
C PHE A 192 -10.98 15.60 19.21
N MET A 193 -11.80 14.94 18.38
CA MET A 193 -12.69 13.86 18.82
C MET A 193 -12.21 12.48 18.35
N GLY A 194 -11.38 12.40 17.32
CA GLY A 194 -10.93 11.12 16.75
C GLY A 194 -12.07 10.36 16.06
N THR A 195 -13.12 11.07 15.65
CA THR A 195 -14.34 10.52 15.04
C THR A 195 -14.56 11.08 13.63
N GLY A 196 -15.71 10.77 13.05
CA GLY A 196 -16.15 11.32 11.78
C GLY A 196 -15.46 10.74 10.56
N ILE A 197 -15.70 11.38 9.41
CA ILE A 197 -15.22 10.96 8.10
C ILE A 197 -13.67 10.93 8.07
N GLY A 198 -13.01 11.88 8.75
CA GLY A 198 -11.55 11.93 8.82
C GLY A 198 -10.89 10.74 9.54
N ALA A 199 -11.66 9.98 10.34
CA ALA A 199 -11.19 8.81 11.07
C ALA A 199 -11.28 7.48 10.29
N SER A 200 -11.69 7.52 9.01
CA SER A 200 -11.88 6.33 8.17
C SER A 200 -11.17 6.46 6.82
N ASN A 201 -10.70 5.32 6.29
CA ASN A 201 -10.19 5.19 4.93
C ASN A 201 -11.31 5.03 3.88
N GLN A 202 -12.57 5.01 4.31
CA GLN A 202 -13.77 4.90 3.49
C GLN A 202 -13.94 3.57 2.71
N PHE A 203 -13.12 2.56 3.01
CA PHE A 203 -13.26 1.20 2.48
C PHE A 203 -13.89 0.30 3.53
N GLU A 204 -15.18 0.51 3.82
CA GLU A 204 -15.85 -0.14 4.95
C GLU A 204 -16.70 -1.35 4.56
N ALA A 205 -16.89 -1.59 3.26
CA ALA A 205 -17.52 -2.80 2.75
C ALA A 205 -16.81 -3.29 1.48
N GLY A 206 -16.91 -4.59 1.27
CA GLY A 206 -16.35 -5.23 0.10
C GLY A 206 -16.73 -6.71 0.06
N GLY A 207 -15.96 -7.49 -0.68
CA GLY A 207 -16.21 -8.91 -0.77
C GLY A 207 -15.05 -9.67 -1.40
N PHE A 208 -15.04 -10.96 -1.16
CA PHE A 208 -14.13 -11.90 -1.82
C PHE A 208 -14.98 -12.95 -2.52
N ILE A 209 -14.74 -13.15 -3.82
CA ILE A 209 -15.44 -14.18 -4.58
C ILE A 209 -14.46 -15.01 -5.39
N ARG A 210 -14.91 -16.20 -5.76
CA ARG A 210 -14.31 -16.94 -6.87
C ARG A 210 -14.88 -16.46 -8.20
N SER A 211 -14.00 -16.23 -9.16
CA SER A 211 -14.42 -15.94 -10.53
C SER A 211 -15.07 -17.15 -11.21
N ARG A 212 -14.71 -18.36 -10.76
CA ARG A 212 -15.22 -19.65 -11.25
C ARG A 212 -15.21 -20.71 -10.14
N PRO A 213 -16.09 -21.72 -10.18
CA PRO A 213 -16.14 -22.77 -9.16
C PRO A 213 -14.86 -23.62 -9.02
N GLU A 214 -14.03 -23.65 -10.07
CA GLU A 214 -12.76 -24.40 -10.13
C GLU A 214 -11.67 -23.85 -9.21
N PHE A 215 -11.80 -22.60 -8.75
CA PHE A 215 -10.86 -22.05 -7.78
C PHE A 215 -11.15 -22.60 -6.37
N GLU A 216 -10.10 -23.01 -5.68
CA GLU A 216 -10.20 -23.51 -4.29
C GLU A 216 -10.48 -22.38 -3.29
N TRP A 217 -10.01 -21.16 -3.59
CA TRP A 217 -10.20 -19.96 -2.76
C TRP A 217 -10.59 -18.75 -3.60
N PRO A 218 -11.19 -17.71 -2.98
CA PRO A 218 -11.50 -16.45 -3.65
C PRO A 218 -10.28 -15.84 -4.34
N ASN A 219 -10.41 -15.52 -5.62
CA ASN A 219 -9.37 -14.92 -6.45
C ASN A 219 -9.72 -13.50 -6.93
N ILE A 220 -10.91 -13.03 -6.56
CA ILE A 220 -11.39 -11.67 -6.82
C ILE A 220 -11.73 -11.00 -5.50
N GLN A 221 -11.23 -9.79 -5.32
CA GLN A 221 -11.55 -8.91 -4.20
C GLN A 221 -12.28 -7.66 -4.69
N TYR A 222 -13.40 -7.35 -4.05
CA TYR A 222 -14.15 -6.12 -4.22
C TYR A 222 -13.87 -5.19 -3.05
N HIS A 223 -13.52 -3.95 -3.36
CA HIS A 223 -13.58 -2.85 -2.39
C HIS A 223 -14.62 -1.84 -2.85
N PHE A 224 -15.47 -1.41 -1.93
CA PHE A 224 -16.45 -0.37 -2.21
C PHE A 224 -16.03 0.96 -1.60
N LEU A 225 -16.16 2.02 -2.38
CA LEU A 225 -15.88 3.39 -1.97
C LEU A 225 -17.05 4.29 -2.41
N PRO A 226 -17.71 5.05 -1.51
CA PRO A 226 -18.81 5.94 -1.86
C PRO A 226 -18.34 7.30 -2.45
N VAL A 227 -17.30 7.28 -3.30
CA VAL A 227 -16.67 8.45 -3.96
C VAL A 227 -16.20 8.08 -5.37
N ALA A 228 -16.32 8.99 -6.35
CA ALA A 228 -15.67 8.89 -7.66
C ALA A 228 -14.17 9.19 -7.60
N LEU A 229 -13.37 8.49 -8.40
CA LEU A 229 -11.96 8.82 -8.63
C LEU A 229 -11.75 9.15 -10.12
N ASN A 230 -11.01 10.22 -10.42
CA ASN A 230 -10.54 10.50 -11.78
C ASN A 230 -9.05 10.18 -11.87
N TYR A 231 -8.66 9.25 -12.75
CA TYR A 231 -7.31 8.66 -12.76
C TYR A 231 -6.31 9.40 -13.64
N ASN A 232 -6.71 10.48 -14.32
CA ASN A 232 -5.81 11.30 -15.17
C ASN A 232 -4.92 12.28 -14.38
N GLY A 233 -4.79 12.13 -13.05
CA GLY A 233 -3.98 13.01 -12.20
C GLY A 233 -4.41 14.49 -12.18
N THR A 234 -5.49 14.83 -12.86
CA THR A 234 -5.98 16.19 -13.07
C THR A 234 -7.48 16.22 -12.78
N LYS A 235 -7.81 16.72 -11.59
CA LYS A 235 -9.16 17.02 -11.06
C LYS A 235 -10.18 15.86 -11.07
N MET A 236 -10.69 15.54 -9.89
CA MET A 236 -11.79 14.58 -9.72
C MET A 236 -13.05 15.01 -10.48
N ALA A 237 -13.83 14.03 -10.96
CA ALA A 237 -15.06 14.27 -11.70
C ALA A 237 -16.04 15.13 -10.84
N PRO A 238 -16.67 16.17 -11.41
CA PRO A 238 -17.47 17.13 -10.66
C PRO A 238 -18.87 16.62 -10.26
N THR A 239 -19.10 15.31 -10.31
CA THR A 239 -20.44 14.73 -10.21
C THR A 239 -20.77 14.35 -8.75
N PRO A 240 -21.83 14.91 -8.15
CA PRO A 240 -22.16 14.73 -6.73
C PRO A 240 -22.53 13.30 -6.30
N SER A 241 -22.69 12.39 -7.24
CA SER A 241 -23.45 11.15 -7.08
C SER A 241 -22.63 9.90 -7.41
N MET A 242 -21.29 9.90 -7.44
CA MET A 242 -20.57 8.70 -7.90
C MET A 242 -20.14 7.75 -6.76
N SER A 243 -20.38 6.46 -6.96
CA SER A 243 -19.86 5.34 -6.15
C SER A 243 -18.85 4.55 -6.98
N LEU A 244 -17.77 4.10 -6.35
CA LEU A 244 -16.69 3.36 -6.97
C LEU A 244 -16.61 1.95 -6.39
N MET A 245 -16.61 0.97 -7.27
CA MET A 245 -16.27 -0.41 -6.96
C MET A 245 -14.91 -0.72 -7.58
N ARG A 246 -13.94 -1.07 -6.73
CA ARG A 246 -12.60 -1.50 -7.11
C ARG A 246 -12.57 -3.02 -7.09
N LEU A 247 -12.36 -3.62 -8.25
CA LEU A 247 -12.15 -5.05 -8.41
C LEU A 247 -10.65 -5.33 -8.47
N CYS A 248 -10.20 -6.34 -7.75
CA CYS A 248 -8.79 -6.64 -7.55
C CYS A 248 -8.59 -8.15 -7.77
N VAL A 249 -7.71 -8.54 -8.70
CA VAL A 249 -7.35 -9.94 -8.95
C VAL A 249 -6.24 -10.32 -7.97
N ILE A 250 -6.56 -11.22 -7.05
CA ILE A 250 -5.70 -11.57 -5.90
C ILE A 250 -4.56 -12.52 -6.32
N THR A 251 -4.81 -13.37 -7.32
CA THR A 251 -3.82 -14.34 -7.82
C THR A 251 -3.59 -14.19 -9.33
N PRO A 252 -2.98 -13.09 -9.78
CA PRO A 252 -2.63 -12.96 -11.19
C PRO A 252 -1.48 -13.91 -11.53
N LYS A 253 -1.65 -14.70 -12.61
CA LYS A 253 -0.61 -15.61 -13.12
C LYS A 253 0.43 -14.90 -14.01
N LEU A 254 0.62 -13.59 -13.84
CA LEU A 254 1.51 -12.78 -14.68
C LEU A 254 2.75 -12.37 -13.87
N PRO A 255 3.87 -13.09 -13.99
CA PRO A 255 5.12 -12.66 -13.37
C PRO A 255 5.65 -11.40 -14.08
N ILE A 256 6.04 -10.39 -13.31
CA ILE A 256 6.74 -9.19 -13.82
C ILE A 256 8.18 -9.20 -13.28
N THR A 257 9.12 -8.75 -14.08
CA THR A 257 10.54 -8.60 -13.71
C THR A 257 10.85 -7.16 -13.37
N LEU A 258 11.46 -6.92 -12.20
CA LEU A 258 12.00 -5.63 -11.78
C LEU A 258 13.53 -5.63 -11.97
N LEU A 259 14.00 -4.87 -12.95
CA LEU A 259 15.43 -4.63 -13.18
C LEU A 259 15.88 -3.30 -12.54
N VAL A 260 17.18 -3.20 -12.23
CA VAL A 260 17.84 -1.95 -11.82
C VAL A 260 17.77 -0.94 -12.97
N VAL A 261 16.69 -0.16 -13.00
CA VAL A 261 16.49 0.96 -13.94
C VAL A 261 16.17 2.27 -13.20
N ALA A 262 15.92 2.19 -11.89
CA ALA A 262 15.39 3.30 -11.10
C ALA A 262 16.35 4.50 -10.94
N ARG A 263 17.66 4.28 -10.82
CA ARG A 263 18.61 5.41 -10.65
C ARG A 263 18.76 6.22 -11.95
N TRP A 264 18.71 5.56 -13.11
CA TRP A 264 18.81 6.22 -14.41
C TRP A 264 17.51 6.92 -14.82
N VAL A 265 16.34 6.29 -14.59
CA VAL A 265 15.05 6.91 -14.92
C VAL A 265 14.73 8.10 -14.03
N MET A 266 15.04 8.04 -12.72
CA MET A 266 14.85 9.19 -11.81
C MET A 266 15.80 10.36 -12.15
N MET A 267 17.04 10.08 -12.57
CA MET A 267 17.98 11.12 -13.01
C MET A 267 17.56 11.74 -14.36
N ARG A 268 17.04 10.94 -15.31
CA ARG A 268 16.56 11.43 -16.61
C ARG A 268 15.25 12.20 -16.49
N TRP A 269 14.37 11.82 -15.57
CA TRP A 269 13.12 12.54 -15.27
C TRP A 269 13.41 13.90 -14.65
N ARG A 270 14.36 13.99 -13.71
CA ARG A 270 14.78 15.27 -13.11
C ARG A 270 15.44 16.19 -14.14
N TRP A 271 16.31 15.66 -15.00
CA TRP A 271 16.88 16.38 -16.14
C TRP A 271 15.82 16.87 -17.16
N LEU A 272 14.79 16.06 -17.41
CA LEU A 272 13.69 16.44 -18.31
C LEU A 272 12.83 17.57 -17.71
N MET A 273 12.54 17.51 -16.40
CA MET A 273 11.80 18.56 -15.69
C MET A 273 12.59 19.87 -15.62
N ASP A 274 13.91 19.82 -15.42
CA ASP A 274 14.78 21.00 -15.40
C ASP A 274 14.87 21.66 -16.79
N LYS A 275 14.83 20.87 -17.89
CA LYS A 275 14.80 21.40 -19.27
C LYS A 275 13.46 22.00 -19.69
N VAL A 276 12.35 21.53 -19.12
CA VAL A 276 11.01 22.08 -19.37
C VAL A 276 10.81 23.38 -18.58
N ALA A 277 11.40 23.49 -17.39
CA ALA A 277 11.36 24.71 -16.58
C ALA A 277 12.24 25.86 -17.13
N SER A 278 13.29 25.57 -17.90
CA SER A 278 14.18 26.59 -18.48
C SER A 278 13.72 27.16 -19.84
N LYS A 279 12.48 26.85 -20.26
CA LYS A 279 11.86 27.36 -21.50
C LYS A 279 10.47 28.00 -21.27
N ALA A 280 10.16 28.35 -20.02
CA ALA A 280 9.04 29.21 -19.67
C ALA A 280 9.56 30.61 -19.31
#